data_AF-A0A453CF10-F1
#
_entry.id   AF-A0A453CF10-F1
#
_cell.length_a   1.000
_cell.length_b   1.000
_cell.length_c   1.000
_cell.angle_alpha   90.00
_cell.angle_beta   90.00
_cell.angle_gamma   90.00
#
_symmetry.space_group_name_H-M   'P 1'
#
loop_
_entity.id
_entity.type
_entity.pdbx_description
1 polymer ?
#
loop_
_entity_poly.entity_id
_entity_poly.type
_entity_poly.pdbx_seq_one_letter_code
_entity_poly.pdbx_strand_id
1 'polypeptide(L)'
;MSASSSPQQFPLFSRVQSYYGDGKTPRDHENWETEMAESEVLVMTPQILLHSLQHCFIKMDSIALLIFDECHHAQVHKRHPYAQIMKVVSRSSSCSTICNAQTIFI
;
A
#
# COMPACT_ATOMS: atom_id res chain seq x y z
N MET A 1 37.58 -30.99 -1.24
CA MET A 1 37.39 -29.74 -0.47
C MET A 1 36.35 -28.93 -1.20
N SER A 2 35.26 -28.67 -0.49
CA SER A 2 33.98 -28.19 -1.00
C SER A 2 34.02 -26.69 -1.30
N ALA A 3 33.39 -26.28 -2.39
CA ALA A 3 32.76 -24.97 -2.51
C ALA A 3 31.63 -25.08 -3.54
N SER A 4 30.53 -25.73 -3.14
CA SER A 4 29.23 -25.58 -3.79
C SER A 4 28.68 -24.23 -3.34
N SER A 5 29.00 -23.16 -4.06
CA SER A 5 28.36 -21.87 -3.91
C SER A 5 26.94 -21.98 -4.47
N SER A 6 25.99 -22.28 -3.57
CA SER A 6 24.56 -22.14 -3.85
C SER A 6 24.28 -20.71 -4.33
N PRO A 7 23.52 -20.50 -5.42
CA PRO A 7 23.10 -19.16 -5.80
C PRO A 7 22.27 -18.58 -4.66
N GLN A 8 22.67 -17.40 -4.16
CA GLN A 8 21.82 -16.62 -3.29
C GLN A 8 20.55 -16.27 -4.07
N GLN A 9 19.48 -16.98 -3.77
CA GLN A 9 18.18 -16.74 -4.33
C GLN A 9 17.67 -15.44 -3.71
N PHE A 10 17.86 -14.33 -4.43
CA PHE A 10 17.12 -13.09 -4.16
C PHE A 10 15.63 -13.45 -4.05
N PRO A 11 14.86 -12.89 -3.10
CA PRO A 11 13.46 -13.23 -2.94
C PRO A 11 12.73 -12.81 -4.22
N LEU A 12 12.43 -13.80 -5.08
CA LEU A 12 12.02 -13.56 -6.46
C LEU A 12 10.51 -13.32 -6.62
N PHE A 13 9.77 -13.20 -5.52
CA PHE A 13 8.34 -12.93 -5.57
C PHE A 13 7.99 -11.91 -4.51
N SER A 14 7.79 -10.66 -4.95
CA SER A 14 7.03 -9.71 -4.16
C SER A 14 5.68 -10.33 -3.84
N ARG A 15 5.35 -10.45 -2.56
CA ARG A 15 4.04 -10.94 -2.12
C ARG A 15 3.02 -9.84 -2.44
N VAL A 16 2.11 -10.15 -3.36
CA VAL A 16 1.06 -9.24 -3.83
C VAL A 16 -0.28 -9.67 -3.26
N GLN A 17 -1.01 -8.74 -2.66
CA GLN A 17 -2.37 -8.96 -2.19
C GLN A 17 -3.35 -7.98 -2.85
N SER A 18 -4.56 -8.45 -3.11
CA SER A 18 -5.58 -7.69 -3.84
C SER A 18 -6.89 -7.60 -3.04
N TYR A 19 -7.40 -6.38 -2.84
CA TYR A 19 -8.64 -6.12 -2.09
C TYR A 19 -9.65 -5.33 -2.91
N TYR A 20 -10.76 -5.99 -3.25
CA TYR A 20 -11.89 -5.40 -3.96
C TYR A 20 -13.14 -6.20 -3.62
N GLY A 21 -14.28 -5.54 -3.37
CA GLY A 21 -15.68 -6.02 -3.47
C GLY A 21 -16.15 -7.37 -2.84
N ASP A 22 -15.26 -8.25 -2.38
CA ASP A 22 -15.49 -9.69 -2.15
C ASP A 22 -15.37 -10.06 -0.66
N GLY A 23 -15.43 -9.07 0.24
CA GLY A 23 -15.42 -9.30 1.69
C GLY A 23 -14.08 -9.73 2.29
N LYS A 24 -13.04 -9.95 1.47
CA LYS A 24 -11.67 -10.29 1.89
C LYS A 24 -10.86 -9.10 2.43
N THR A 25 -11.48 -7.93 2.56
CA THR A 25 -10.81 -6.73 3.08
C THR A 25 -10.64 -6.83 4.60
N PRO A 26 -9.41 -6.70 5.12
CA PRO A 26 -9.16 -6.60 6.55
C PRO A 26 -10.02 -5.50 7.20
N ARG A 27 -10.62 -5.79 8.35
CA ARG A 27 -11.56 -4.87 9.02
C ARG A 27 -11.00 -4.26 10.30
N ASP A 28 -9.90 -4.81 10.81
CA ASP A 28 -9.24 -4.37 12.02
C ASP A 28 -7.74 -4.12 11.81
N HIS A 29 -7.13 -3.51 12.82
CA HIS A 29 -5.74 -3.08 12.79
C HIS A 29 -4.76 -4.26 12.71
N GLU A 30 -5.04 -5.35 13.43
CA GLU A 30 -4.17 -6.53 13.50
C GLU A 30 -4.10 -7.26 12.16
N ASN A 31 -5.24 -7.40 11.47
CA ASN A 31 -5.26 -7.98 10.13
C ASN A 31 -4.52 -7.07 9.13
N TRP A 32 -4.70 -5.75 9.19
CA TRP A 32 -3.94 -4.84 8.31
C TRP A 32 -2.44 -4.89 8.57
N GLU A 33 -2.01 -4.93 9.84
CA GLU A 33 -0.59 -5.09 10.20
C GLU A 33 -0.01 -6.39 9.67
N THR A 34 -0.75 -7.50 9.77
CA THR A 34 -0.32 -8.79 9.24
C THR A 34 -0.15 -8.73 7.73
N GLU A 35 -1.17 -8.24 7.00
CA GLU A 35 -1.11 -8.13 5.55
C GLU A 35 0.02 -7.20 5.07
N MET A 36 0.25 -6.09 5.79
CA MET A 36 1.33 -5.13 5.53
C MET A 36 2.73 -5.67 5.84
N ALA A 37 2.86 -6.57 6.82
CA ALA A 37 4.12 -7.25 7.13
C ALA A 37 4.42 -8.39 6.15
N GLU A 38 3.37 -9.00 5.62
CA GLU A 38 3.46 -10.15 4.75
C GLU A 38 3.55 -9.78 3.26
N SER A 39 3.13 -8.57 2.88
CA SER A 39 3.02 -8.16 1.48
C SER A 39 3.84 -6.92 1.18
N GLU A 40 4.58 -6.96 0.07
CA GLU A 40 5.32 -5.80 -0.43
C GLU A 40 4.44 -4.92 -1.30
N VAL A 41 3.43 -5.53 -1.94
CA VAL A 41 2.54 -4.87 -2.88
C VAL A 41 1.08 -5.11 -2.49
N LEU A 42 0.33 -4.04 -2.32
CA LEU A 42 -1.11 -4.09 -2.09
C LEU A 42 -1.84 -3.47 -3.28
N VAL A 43 -2.77 -4.20 -3.87
CA VAL A 43 -3.69 -3.70 -4.89
C VAL A 43 -5.04 -3.51 -4.22
N MET A 44 -5.64 -2.34 -4.25
CA MET A 44 -6.95 -2.14 -3.63
C MET A 44 -7.79 -1.10 -4.34
N THR A 45 -9.10 -1.11 -4.11
CA THR A 45 -9.93 -0.02 -4.65
C THR A 45 -9.64 1.30 -3.92
N PRO A 46 -9.88 2.46 -4.57
CA PRO A 46 -9.63 3.78 -3.97
C PRO A 46 -10.43 4.00 -2.68
N GLN A 47 -11.62 3.41 -2.60
CA GLN A 47 -12.49 3.51 -1.42
C GLN A 47 -11.90 2.75 -0.23
N ILE A 48 -11.30 1.58 -0.45
CA ILE A 48 -10.67 0.78 0.59
C ILE A 48 -9.45 1.53 1.14
N LEU A 49 -8.58 2.04 0.27
CA LEU A 49 -7.41 2.80 0.73
C LEU A 49 -7.83 4.03 1.53
N LEU A 50 -8.81 4.79 1.03
CA LEU A 50 -9.30 5.99 1.72
C LEU A 50 -9.81 5.65 3.12
N HIS A 51 -10.58 4.57 3.26
CA HIS A 51 -11.05 4.08 4.56
C HIS A 51 -9.88 3.70 5.47
N SER A 52 -8.92 2.91 4.97
CA SER A 52 -7.74 2.50 5.75
C SER A 52 -6.89 3.68 6.21
N LEU A 53 -6.76 4.73 5.40
CA LEU A 53 -6.06 5.98 5.77
C LEU A 53 -6.86 6.78 6.82
N GLN A 54 -8.18 6.88 6.68
CA GLN A 54 -9.04 7.63 7.62
C GLN A 54 -9.09 7.00 9.01
N HIS A 55 -9.00 5.67 9.08
CA HIS A 55 -8.99 4.91 10.33
C HIS A 55 -7.57 4.63 10.87
N CYS A 56 -6.54 5.17 10.21
CA CYS A 56 -5.13 4.97 10.57
C CYS A 56 -4.66 3.50 10.57
N PHE A 57 -5.34 2.61 9.84
CA PHE A 57 -4.87 1.24 9.63
C PHE A 57 -3.63 1.21 8.75
N ILE A 58 -3.62 2.04 7.71
CA ILE A 58 -2.46 2.32 6.87
C ILE A 58 -2.09 3.79 7.12
N LYS A 59 -0.80 4.05 7.34
CA LYS A 59 -0.28 5.42 7.47
C LYS A 59 0.32 5.84 6.15
N MET A 60 0.16 7.11 5.78
CA MET A 60 0.75 7.61 4.53
C MET A 60 2.27 7.43 4.50
N ASP A 61 2.92 7.53 5.67
CA ASP A 61 4.38 7.41 5.82
C ASP A 61 4.90 5.96 5.65
N SER A 62 4.04 4.94 5.67
CA SER A 62 4.43 3.55 5.40
C SER A 62 4.35 3.18 3.92
N ILE A 63 3.77 4.05 3.08
CA ILE A 63 3.61 3.85 1.64
C ILE A 63 4.84 4.43 0.93
N ALA A 64 5.64 3.57 0.30
CA ALA A 64 6.81 3.99 -0.50
C ALA A 64 6.38 4.61 -1.82
N LEU A 65 5.39 3.98 -2.47
CA LEU A 65 4.95 4.30 -3.81
C LEU A 65 3.44 4.07 -3.90
N LEU A 66 2.73 5.11 -4.33
CA LEU A 66 1.29 5.07 -4.58
C LEU A 66 1.03 5.30 -6.06
N ILE A 67 0.42 4.33 -6.74
CA ILE A 67 0.14 4.38 -8.18
C ILE A 67 -1.37 4.45 -8.39
N PHE A 68 -1.82 5.43 -9.17
CA PHE A 68 -3.22 5.64 -9.52
C PHE A 68 -3.50 5.17 -10.95
N ASP A 69 -4.29 4.11 -11.09
CA ASP A 69 -5.07 3.74 -12.26
C ASP A 69 -6.12 4.86 -12.52
N GLU A 70 -6.23 5.33 -13.77
CA GLU A 70 -7.18 6.40 -14.15
C GLU A 70 -7.03 7.72 -13.36
N CYS A 71 -5.79 8.20 -13.25
CA CYS A 71 -5.41 9.41 -12.52
C CYS A 71 -6.19 10.70 -12.91
N HIS A 72 -6.85 10.72 -14.06
CA HIS A 72 -7.70 11.83 -14.49
C HIS A 72 -8.92 12.07 -13.56
N HIS A 73 -9.26 11.09 -12.72
CA HIS A 73 -10.26 11.22 -11.65
C HIS A 73 -9.71 11.86 -10.36
N ALA A 74 -8.38 11.97 -10.20
CA ALA A 74 -7.70 12.51 -9.02
C ALA A 74 -7.64 14.06 -8.96
N GLN A 75 -8.64 14.73 -9.53
CA GLN A 75 -8.71 16.19 -9.57
C GLN A 75 -9.16 16.74 -8.21
N VAL A 76 -8.41 17.67 -7.63
CA VAL A 76 -8.59 18.22 -6.26
C VAL A 76 -10.01 18.75 -5.99
N HIS A 77 -10.70 19.22 -7.03
CA HIS A 77 -12.05 19.79 -6.95
C HIS A 77 -13.17 18.73 -6.98
N LYS A 78 -12.86 17.45 -7.25
CA LYS A 78 -13.84 16.36 -7.28
C LYS A 78 -14.03 15.76 -5.87
N ARG A 79 -15.20 15.17 -5.62
CA ARG A 79 -15.49 14.37 -4.41
C ARG A 79 -15.11 12.89 -4.56
N HIS A 80 -14.36 12.56 -5.60
CA HIS A 80 -13.91 11.19 -5.86
C HIS A 80 -12.92 10.72 -4.78
N PRO A 81 -12.91 9.43 -4.38
CA PRO A 81 -11.97 8.91 -3.38
C PRO A 81 -10.50 9.26 -3.69
N TYR A 82 -10.10 9.23 -4.96
CA TYR A 82 -8.77 9.70 -5.38
C TYR A 82 -8.44 11.14 -4.98
N ALA A 83 -9.38 12.07 -5.17
CA ALA A 83 -9.17 13.46 -4.81
C ALA A 83 -9.04 13.64 -3.28
N GLN A 84 -9.68 12.76 -2.50
CA GLN A 84 -9.55 12.75 -1.04
C GLN A 84 -8.21 12.16 -0.59
N ILE A 85 -7.78 11.06 -1.20
CA ILE A 85 -6.45 10.47 -0.97
C ILE A 85 -5.36 11.50 -1.26
N MET A 86 -5.42 12.19 -2.40
CA MET A 86 -4.45 13.24 -2.76
C MET A 86 -4.39 14.38 -1.74
N LYS A 87 -5.51 14.73 -1.08
CA LYS A 87 -5.51 15.72 0.00
C LYS A 87 -4.84 15.22 1.28
N VAL A 88 -4.87 13.90 1.52
CA VAL A 88 -4.12 13.29 2.63
C VAL A 88 -2.63 13.33 2.31
N VAL A 89 -2.24 12.94 1.08
CA VAL A 89 -0.84 12.98 0.62
C VAL A 89 -0.25 14.38 0.75
N SER A 90 -0.95 15.42 0.30
CA SER A 90 -0.43 16.80 0.35
C SER A 90 -0.26 17.37 1.76
N ARG A 91 -0.87 16.73 2.77
CA ARG A 91 -0.76 17.14 4.18
C ARG A 91 0.35 16.40 4.93
N SER A 92 0.84 15.28 4.39
CA SER A 92 1.93 14.51 4.97
C SER A 92 3.26 15.02 4.43
N SER A 93 4.05 15.70 5.27
CA SER A 93 5.39 16.18 4.90
C SER A 93 6.47 15.70 5.90
N SER A 94 7.26 14.73 5.43
CA SER A 94 8.68 14.38 5.77
C SER A 94 8.99 13.22 6.75
N CYS A 95 9.79 12.26 6.22
CA CYS A 95 11.03 11.55 6.69
C CYS A 95 11.07 10.86 8.09
N SER A 96 11.73 9.73 8.38
CA SER A 96 12.84 8.95 7.78
C SER A 96 12.86 7.51 8.31
N THR A 97 13.56 6.61 7.59
CA THR A 97 13.84 5.18 7.90
C THR A 97 12.67 4.24 7.68
N ILE A 98 12.52 3.73 6.46
CA ILE A 98 11.54 2.70 6.15
C ILE A 98 12.29 1.39 5.90
N CYS A 99 12.32 0.52 6.90
CA CYS A 99 12.86 -0.83 6.75
C CYS A 99 11.86 -1.82 6.10
N ASN A 100 10.65 -1.39 5.73
CA ASN A 100 9.66 -2.15 4.95
C ASN A 100 8.64 -1.20 4.30
N ALA A 101 8.98 -0.66 3.12
CA ALA A 101 8.14 0.32 2.44
C ALA A 101 7.22 -0.41 1.45
N GLN A 102 5.91 -0.16 1.50
CA GLN A 102 4.94 -0.86 0.63
C GLN A 102 4.69 -0.09 -0.66
N THR A 103 4.47 -0.82 -1.75
CA THR A 103 3.90 -0.26 -2.97
C THR A 103 2.39 -0.52 -2.98
N ILE A 104 1.60 0.54 -3.11
CA ILE A 104 0.14 0.42 -3.23
C ILE A 104 -0.30 0.81 -4.64
N PHE A 105 -1.03 -0.09 -5.28
CA PHE A 105 -1.71 0.14 -6.55
C PHE A 105 -3.20 0.35 -6.26
N ILE A 106 -3.73 1.48 -6.70
CA ILE A 106 -5.16 1.84 -6.60
C ILE A 106 -5.71 2.16 -7.98
#